data_AF-A0AA90UQU8-F1
#
_entry.id   AF-A0AA90UQU8-F1
#
_cell.length_a   1.000
_cell.length_b   1.000
_cell.length_c   1.000
_cell.angle_alpha   90.00
_cell.angle_beta   90.00
_cell.angle_gamma   90.00
#
_symmetry.space_group_name_H-M   'P 1'
#
loop_
_entity.id
_entity.type
_entity.pdbx_description
1 polymer ?
#
loop_
_entity_poly.entity_id
_entity_poly.type
_entity_poly.pdbx_seq_one_letter_code
_entity_poly.pdbx_strand_id
1 'polypeptide(L)'
;MNITYLRIENGFDISKITGAIPQNIGEGYQFNLAGKQYTTIGSYTKDKKRLLNIEISSFCGLCGGAIHYYAKLYIKVSNVCGNSSVSGYLGGIEIPNEYQTIKGEFVRPLTQKEKDEQPDRWDYWYQVGDLVNAFESLEEIESLIKNLKKKFSSKEWEVEIRRNY
;
A
#
# COMPACT_ATOMS: atom_id res chain seq x y z
N MET A 1 -6.06 -7.39 -20.37
CA MET A 1 -5.86 -7.69 -18.94
C MET A 1 -5.41 -6.40 -18.25
N ASN A 2 -6.16 -5.89 -17.28
CA ASN A 2 -5.79 -4.67 -16.54
C ASN A 2 -4.74 -5.04 -15.49
N ILE A 3 -3.46 -4.96 -15.86
CA ILE A 3 -2.36 -5.19 -14.93
C ILE A 3 -2.45 -4.10 -13.86
N THR A 4 -2.76 -4.53 -12.65
CA THR A 4 -2.74 -3.66 -11.48
C THR A 4 -1.31 -3.64 -11.01
N TYR A 5 -0.66 -2.53 -11.27
CA TYR A 5 0.72 -2.19 -10.96
C TYR A 5 0.91 -1.94 -9.45
N LEU A 6 0.45 -2.85 -8.60
CA LEU A 6 0.59 -2.76 -7.14
C LEU A 6 1.40 -3.95 -6.65
N ARG A 7 2.56 -3.67 -6.06
CA ARG A 7 3.38 -4.67 -5.35
C ARG A 7 3.01 -4.61 -3.87
N ILE A 8 2.64 -5.75 -3.28
CA ILE A 8 2.39 -5.86 -1.84
C ILE A 8 3.68 -6.27 -1.15
N GLU A 9 4.09 -5.52 -0.13
CA GLU A 9 5.35 -5.74 0.61
C GLU A 9 5.24 -6.90 1.59
N ASN A 10 4.14 -6.95 2.36
CA ASN A 10 3.88 -7.97 3.36
C ASN A 10 2.43 -8.43 3.29
N GLY A 11 2.24 -9.75 3.23
CA GLY A 11 0.93 -10.40 3.34
C GLY A 11 0.00 -10.24 2.14
N PHE A 12 -1.13 -10.94 2.27
CA PHE A 12 -2.32 -10.98 1.40
C PHE A 12 -2.21 -10.38 -0.02
N ASP A 13 -2.09 -11.27 -1.02
CA ASP A 13 -2.12 -10.88 -2.43
C ASP A 13 -3.54 -10.45 -2.85
N ILE A 14 -3.77 -9.14 -2.90
CA ILE A 14 -5.07 -8.58 -3.27
C ILE A 14 -5.48 -8.92 -4.72
N SER A 15 -4.53 -9.33 -5.57
CA SER A 15 -4.82 -9.73 -6.95
C SER A 15 -5.53 -11.08 -7.03
N LYS A 16 -5.40 -11.91 -5.99
CA LYS A 16 -6.07 -13.21 -5.87
C LYS A 16 -7.51 -13.10 -5.37
N ILE A 17 -7.96 -11.91 -4.96
CA ILE A 17 -9.35 -11.68 -4.57
C ILE A 17 -10.20 -11.56 -5.82
N THR A 18 -10.98 -12.60 -6.11
CA THR A 18 -12.00 -12.56 -7.15
C THR A 18 -13.28 -11.91 -6.59
N GLY A 19 -13.68 -10.76 -7.13
CA GLY A 19 -14.90 -10.06 -6.72
C GLY A 19 -14.64 -8.89 -5.77
N ALA A 20 -15.61 -8.58 -4.90
CA ALA A 20 -15.49 -7.49 -3.93
C ALA A 20 -14.47 -7.85 -2.84
N ILE A 21 -13.65 -6.87 -2.47
CA ILE A 21 -12.60 -7.02 -1.45
C ILE A 21 -13.26 -7.13 -0.05
N PRO A 22 -13.09 -8.25 0.69
CA PRO A 22 -13.73 -8.43 2.00
C PRO A 22 -13.40 -7.31 2.99
N GLN A 23 -14.37 -6.90 3.81
CA GLN A 23 -14.16 -5.82 4.78
C GLN A 23 -13.16 -6.16 5.89
N ASN A 24 -13.03 -7.45 6.25
CA ASN A 24 -12.26 -7.95 7.38
C ASN A 24 -10.81 -8.34 7.02
N ILE A 25 -10.29 -7.93 5.86
CA ILE A 25 -8.91 -8.22 5.49
C ILE A 25 -7.96 -7.64 6.55
N GLY A 26 -7.09 -8.48 7.09
CA GLY A 26 -6.15 -8.12 8.15
C GLY A 26 -6.71 -8.29 9.57
N GLU A 27 -7.92 -8.82 9.77
CA GLU A 27 -8.60 -8.78 11.08
C GLU A 27 -8.98 -10.16 11.63
N GLY A 28 -9.20 -10.21 12.96
CA GLY A 28 -9.76 -11.37 13.66
C GLY A 28 -8.72 -12.24 14.36
N TYR A 29 -7.42 -11.98 14.18
CA TYR A 29 -6.38 -12.70 14.92
C TYR A 29 -6.41 -12.36 16.39
N GLN A 30 -6.28 -13.36 17.25
CA GLN A 30 -6.28 -13.20 18.69
C GLN A 30 -5.01 -13.78 19.29
N PHE A 31 -4.42 -13.06 20.23
CA PHE A 31 -3.23 -13.51 20.95
C PHE A 31 -3.19 -12.96 22.37
N ASN A 32 -2.46 -13.64 23.26
CA ASN A 32 -2.27 -13.21 24.63
C ASN A 32 -0.91 -12.54 24.82
N LEU A 33 -0.88 -11.35 25.41
CA LEU A 33 0.34 -10.63 25.76
C LEU A 33 0.20 -10.05 27.17
N ALA A 34 1.16 -10.36 28.05
CA ALA A 34 1.18 -9.92 29.45
C ALA A 34 -0.17 -10.16 30.19
N GLY A 35 -0.77 -11.35 30.01
CA GLY A 35 -2.02 -11.73 30.66
C GLY A 35 -3.28 -11.07 30.08
N LYS A 36 -3.20 -10.36 28.96
CA LYS A 36 -4.33 -9.73 28.27
C LYS A 36 -4.51 -10.34 26.88
N GLN A 37 -5.77 -10.57 26.48
CA GLN A 37 -6.10 -11.00 25.12
C GLN A 37 -6.28 -9.79 24.22
N TYR A 38 -5.49 -9.74 23.15
CA TYR A 38 -5.60 -8.77 22.08
C TYR A 38 -6.31 -9.38 20.88
N THR A 39 -7.12 -8.56 20.19
CA THR A 39 -7.68 -8.89 18.88
C THR A 39 -7.16 -7.90 17.85
N THR A 40 -6.73 -8.39 16.71
CA THR A 40 -6.41 -7.56 15.55
C THR A 40 -7.71 -7.07 14.94
N ILE A 41 -7.93 -5.76 15.01
CA ILE A 41 -8.98 -5.03 14.30
C ILE A 41 -8.31 -4.18 13.24
N GLY A 42 -9.05 -3.56 12.34
CA GLY A 42 -8.43 -2.48 11.59
C GLY A 42 -9.18 -1.18 11.54
N SER A 43 -8.76 -0.37 10.58
CA SER A 43 -9.08 1.04 10.56
C SER A 43 -10.40 1.27 9.86
N TYR A 44 -11.31 1.96 10.54
CA TYR A 44 -12.64 2.30 10.03
C TYR A 44 -12.90 3.79 10.15
N THR A 45 -13.68 4.32 9.21
CA THR A 45 -14.27 5.65 9.33
C THR A 45 -15.35 5.67 10.43
N LYS A 46 -15.84 6.86 10.77
CA LYS A 46 -16.95 7.02 11.74
C LYS A 46 -18.23 6.33 11.27
N ASP A 47 -18.47 6.25 9.97
CA ASP A 47 -19.58 5.53 9.34
C ASP A 47 -19.29 4.03 9.12
N LYS A 48 -18.25 3.49 9.76
CA LYS A 48 -17.87 2.07 9.73
C LYS A 48 -17.48 1.52 8.35
N LYS A 49 -17.01 2.39 7.44
CA LYS A 49 -16.34 1.94 6.21
C LYS A 49 -14.89 1.62 6.50
N ARG A 50 -14.37 0.60 5.83
CA ARG A 50 -12.97 0.21 5.93
C ARG A 50 -12.08 1.24 5.26
N LEU A 51 -10.98 1.63 5.91
CA LEU A 51 -10.06 2.64 5.40
C LEU A 51 -8.94 2.03 4.56
N LEU A 52 -8.87 2.44 3.29
CA LEU A 52 -7.70 2.30 2.43
C LEU A 52 -6.97 3.65 2.39
N ASN A 53 -5.73 3.68 2.85
CA ASN A 53 -4.91 4.89 2.82
C ASN A 53 -3.95 4.82 1.64
N ILE A 54 -3.87 5.90 0.86
CA ILE A 54 -2.87 6.07 -0.18
C ILE A 54 -2.08 7.33 0.13
N GLU A 55 -0.76 7.20 0.21
CA GLU A 55 0.16 8.30 0.42
C GLU A 55 0.94 8.56 -0.87
N ILE A 56 0.76 9.75 -1.43
CA ILE A 56 1.52 10.23 -2.58
C ILE A 56 2.62 11.15 -2.05
N SER A 57 3.84 10.92 -2.50
CA SER A 57 5.00 11.74 -2.15
C SER A 57 5.81 12.09 -3.39
N SER A 58 6.62 13.14 -3.30
CA SER A 58 7.60 13.46 -4.33
C SER A 58 9.01 13.56 -3.74
N PHE A 59 10.00 13.35 -4.60
CA PHE A 59 11.40 13.56 -4.28
C PHE A 59 12.07 14.21 -5.48
N CYS A 60 12.76 15.33 -5.27
CA CYS A 60 13.62 15.93 -6.28
C CYS A 60 15.04 15.40 -6.07
N GLY A 61 15.51 14.56 -7.00
CA GLY A 61 16.84 13.96 -6.92
C GLY A 61 17.94 14.94 -7.35
N LEU A 62 19.16 14.73 -6.82
CA LEU A 62 20.36 15.47 -7.26
C LEU A 62 20.73 15.20 -8.73
N CYS A 63 20.21 14.13 -9.32
CA CYS A 63 20.40 13.77 -10.72
C CYS A 63 19.51 14.65 -11.62
N GLY A 64 20.04 15.80 -12.06
CA GLY A 64 19.43 16.64 -13.10
C GLY A 64 18.14 17.39 -12.70
N GLY A 65 17.75 17.39 -11.42
CA GLY A 65 16.53 18.06 -10.95
C GLY A 65 15.23 17.32 -11.32
N ALA A 66 15.32 16.03 -11.66
CA ALA A 66 14.14 15.20 -11.94
C ALA A 66 13.29 15.06 -10.67
N ILE A 67 11.98 15.32 -10.82
CA ILE A 67 10.99 15.07 -9.78
C ILE A 67 10.46 13.66 -9.95
N HIS A 68 10.62 12.85 -8.92
CA HIS A 68 10.06 11.52 -8.83
C HIS A 68 8.81 11.56 -7.98
N TYR A 69 7.73 10.94 -8.48
CA TYR A 69 6.54 10.73 -7.68
C TYR A 69 6.44 9.27 -7.25
N TYR A 70 5.93 9.05 -6.04
CA TYR A 70 5.74 7.72 -5.46
C TYR A 70 4.36 7.64 -4.85
N ALA A 71 3.76 6.45 -4.85
CA ALA A 71 2.53 6.17 -4.14
C ALA A 71 2.64 4.89 -3.33
N LYS A 72 2.32 5.00 -2.04
CA LYS A 72 2.23 3.87 -1.11
C LYS A 72 0.78 3.66 -0.68
N LEU A 73 0.44 2.40 -0.44
CA LEU A 73 -0.88 1.94 -0.04
C LEU A 73 -0.80 1.25 1.31
N TYR A 74 -1.78 1.54 2.17
CA TYR A 74 -1.88 0.94 3.49
C TYR A 74 -3.32 0.57 3.84
N ILE A 75 -3.55 -0.67 4.27
CA ILE A 75 -4.76 -1.09 4.98
C ILE A 75 -4.33 -1.39 6.42
N LYS A 76 -4.54 -0.42 7.29
CA LYS A 76 -3.98 -0.43 8.65
C LYS A 76 -4.83 -1.27 9.59
N VAL A 77 -4.13 -2.09 10.37
CA VAL A 77 -4.69 -2.86 11.48
C VAL A 77 -4.04 -2.45 12.81
N SER A 78 -4.74 -2.71 13.91
CA SER A 78 -4.29 -2.45 15.27
C SER A 78 -4.62 -3.64 16.14
N ASN A 79 -3.70 -4.01 17.03
CA ASN A 79 -3.94 -5.04 18.03
C ASN A 79 -4.49 -4.36 19.28
N VAL A 80 -5.75 -4.63 19.63
CA VAL A 80 -6.46 -3.93 20.69
C VAL A 80 -6.95 -4.85 21.80
N CYS A 81 -6.99 -4.33 23.02
CA CYS A 81 -7.58 -4.94 24.20
C CYS A 81 -8.30 -3.84 24.99
N GLY A 82 -9.62 -3.73 24.84
CA GLY A 82 -10.39 -2.60 25.38
C GLY A 82 -9.87 -1.26 24.84
N ASN A 83 -9.50 -0.35 25.75
CA ASN A 83 -8.92 0.96 25.39
C ASN A 83 -7.40 0.94 25.18
N SER A 84 -6.76 -0.23 25.26
CA SER A 84 -5.32 -0.39 25.04
C SER A 84 -5.03 -0.91 23.64
N SER A 85 -3.91 -0.49 23.06
CA SER A 85 -3.37 -1.06 21.81
C SER A 85 -1.88 -1.35 21.94
N VAL A 86 -1.37 -2.30 21.15
CA VAL A 86 0.05 -2.66 21.09
C VAL A 86 0.54 -2.75 19.65
N SER A 87 1.79 -2.35 19.44
CA SER A 87 2.50 -2.40 18.16
C SER A 87 3.99 -2.69 18.39
N GLY A 88 4.70 -3.09 17.34
CA GLY A 88 6.14 -3.37 17.42
C GLY A 88 6.46 -4.76 17.95
N TYR A 89 7.45 -4.87 18.84
CA TYR A 89 7.89 -6.16 19.39
C TYR A 89 6.86 -6.71 20.38
N LEU A 90 6.16 -7.77 19.98
CA LEU A 90 5.07 -8.39 20.74
C LEU A 90 5.56 -9.52 21.67
N GLY A 91 6.75 -9.38 22.25
CA GLY A 91 7.32 -10.41 23.13
C GLY A 91 7.58 -11.75 22.42
N GLY A 92 7.90 -11.72 21.13
CA GLY A 92 8.12 -12.92 20.31
C GLY A 92 6.85 -13.51 19.69
N ILE A 93 5.68 -12.91 19.88
CA ILE A 93 4.46 -13.33 19.20
C ILE A 93 4.56 -12.98 17.72
N GLU A 94 4.52 -14.01 16.88
CA GLU A 94 4.44 -13.86 15.43
C GLU A 94 2.97 -13.73 15.03
N ILE A 95 2.63 -12.59 14.39
CA ILE A 95 1.31 -12.39 13.79
C ILE A 95 1.39 -12.91 12.35
N PRO A 96 0.51 -13.82 11.90
CA PRO A 96 0.50 -14.27 10.52
C PRO A 96 0.29 -13.10 9.55
N ASN A 97 0.95 -13.15 8.39
CA ASN A 97 1.01 -12.03 7.45
C ASN A 97 -0.38 -11.54 6.98
N GLU A 98 -1.36 -12.43 6.90
CA GLU A 98 -2.75 -12.12 6.53
C GLU A 98 -3.51 -11.29 7.56
N TYR A 99 -2.98 -11.17 8.80
CA TYR A 99 -3.51 -10.34 9.88
C TYR A 99 -2.62 -9.13 10.18
N GLN A 100 -1.62 -8.86 9.35
CA GLN A 100 -0.80 -7.68 9.48
C GLN A 100 -1.36 -6.52 8.65
N THR A 101 -0.83 -5.32 8.89
CA THR A 101 -1.13 -4.17 8.02
C THR A 101 -0.66 -4.50 6.62
N ILE A 102 -1.58 -4.45 5.65
CA ILE A 102 -1.22 -4.61 4.25
C ILE A 102 -0.54 -3.32 3.81
N LYS A 103 0.68 -3.47 3.30
CA LYS A 103 1.47 -2.39 2.70
C LYS A 103 1.72 -2.72 1.25
N GLY A 104 1.60 -1.73 0.38
CA GLY A 104 2.00 -1.88 -1.00
C GLY A 104 2.51 -0.59 -1.61
N GLU A 105 3.13 -0.73 -2.76
CA GLU A 105 3.62 0.37 -3.57
C GLU A 105 3.14 0.22 -5.01
N PHE A 106 2.84 1.35 -5.64
CA PHE A 106 2.54 1.37 -7.06
C PHE A 106 3.85 1.20 -7.84
N VAL A 107 3.89 0.28 -8.80
CA VAL A 107 5.09 -0.09 -9.57
C VAL A 107 4.77 -0.29 -11.04
N ARG A 108 5.58 0.25 -11.95
CA ARG A 108 5.40 0.10 -13.39
C ARG A 108 6.67 -0.46 -14.03
N PRO A 109 6.59 -1.12 -15.20
CA PRO A 109 7.79 -1.48 -15.94
C PRO A 109 8.51 -0.22 -16.44
N LEU A 110 9.83 -0.20 -16.30
CA LEU A 110 10.69 0.79 -16.93
C LEU A 110 10.68 0.59 -18.45
N THR A 111 10.47 1.68 -19.21
CA THR A 111 10.44 1.61 -20.67
C THR A 111 11.81 1.91 -21.29
N GLN A 112 12.04 1.44 -22.52
CA GLN A 112 13.25 1.78 -23.28
C GLN A 112 13.35 3.29 -23.52
N LYS A 113 12.22 3.94 -23.85
CA LYS A 113 12.15 5.39 -24.08
C LYS A 113 12.71 6.18 -22.89
N GLU A 114 12.33 5.81 -21.67
CA GLU A 114 12.81 6.49 -20.46
C GLU A 114 14.30 6.28 -20.22
N LYS A 115 14.85 5.11 -20.54
CA LYS A 115 16.30 4.88 -20.49
C LYS A 115 17.03 5.74 -21.51
N ASP A 116 16.50 5.84 -22.72
CA ASP A 116 17.10 6.64 -23.79
C ASP A 116 17.06 8.15 -23.48
N GLU A 117 15.95 8.63 -22.89
CA GLU A 117 15.74 10.05 -22.58
C GLU A 117 16.33 10.48 -21.23
N GLN A 118 16.42 9.58 -20.25
CA GLN A 118 16.90 9.85 -18.89
C GLN A 118 17.90 8.77 -18.43
N PRO A 119 19.02 8.57 -19.14
CA PRO A 119 19.99 7.53 -18.80
C PRO A 119 20.55 7.72 -17.39
N ASP A 120 20.83 8.96 -16.95
CA ASP A 120 21.34 9.26 -15.60
C ASP A 120 20.40 8.79 -14.48
N ARG A 121 19.10 8.72 -14.76
CA ARG A 121 18.09 8.26 -13.81
C ARG A 121 18.04 6.74 -13.69
N TRP A 122 18.32 6.02 -14.77
CA TRP A 122 17.95 4.60 -14.90
C TRP A 122 19.12 3.66 -15.23
N ASP A 123 20.13 4.10 -15.98
CA ASP A 123 21.10 3.22 -16.64
C ASP A 123 22.00 2.45 -15.68
N TYR A 124 22.31 3.02 -14.52
CA TYR A 124 23.26 2.39 -13.59
C TYR A 124 22.69 1.15 -12.89
N TRP A 125 21.38 1.10 -12.65
CA TRP A 125 20.79 0.10 -11.73
C TRP A 125 19.57 -0.65 -12.27
N TYR A 126 19.00 -0.21 -13.40
CA TYR A 126 17.75 -0.76 -13.90
C TYR A 126 17.87 -1.24 -15.34
N GLN A 127 17.14 -2.30 -15.67
CA GLN A 127 16.94 -2.84 -17.01
C GLN A 127 15.54 -2.52 -17.51
N VAL A 128 15.35 -2.51 -18.84
CA VAL A 128 14.01 -2.38 -19.42
C VAL A 128 13.12 -3.51 -18.92
N GLY A 129 11.92 -3.16 -18.48
CA GLY A 129 10.97 -4.08 -17.89
C GLY A 129 11.07 -4.23 -16.37
N ASP A 130 12.13 -3.70 -15.73
CA ASP A 130 12.21 -3.69 -14.27
C ASP A 130 11.03 -2.92 -13.67
N LEU A 131 10.45 -3.47 -12.60
CA LEU A 131 9.34 -2.86 -11.90
C LEU A 131 9.86 -1.78 -10.95
N VAL A 132 9.71 -0.53 -11.35
CA VAL A 132 10.11 0.68 -10.63
C VAL A 132 8.89 1.34 -9.97
N ASN A 133 9.08 1.92 -8.77
CA ASN A 133 8.04 2.64 -8.03
C ASN A 133 8.09 4.16 -8.23
N ALA A 134 9.02 4.65 -9.06
CA ALA A 134 9.20 6.06 -9.35
C ALA A 134 8.48 6.46 -10.66
N PHE A 135 7.53 7.35 -10.55
CA PHE A 135 6.73 7.89 -11.66
C PHE A 135 7.27 9.24 -12.10
N GLU A 136 7.11 9.56 -13.39
CA GLU A 136 7.52 10.86 -13.95
C GLU A 136 6.45 11.93 -13.77
N SER A 137 5.20 11.52 -13.58
CA SER A 137 4.06 12.42 -13.46
C SER A 137 3.11 11.98 -12.36
N LEU A 138 2.48 12.98 -11.73
CA LEU A 138 1.43 12.75 -10.75
C LEU A 138 0.18 12.15 -11.43
N GLU A 139 -0.10 12.56 -12.66
CA GLU A 139 -1.23 12.11 -13.46
C GLU A 139 -1.23 10.60 -13.67
N GLU A 140 -0.04 10.01 -13.87
CA GLU A 140 0.10 8.56 -13.99
C GLU A 140 -0.32 7.84 -12.70
N ILE A 141 0.17 8.31 -11.54
CA ILE A 141 -0.24 7.80 -10.22
C ILE A 141 -1.74 7.96 -10.01
N GLU A 142 -2.30 9.13 -10.31
CA GLU A 142 -3.72 9.41 -10.10
C GLU A 142 -4.62 8.52 -10.99
N SER A 143 -4.19 8.22 -12.21
CA SER A 143 -4.86 7.28 -13.10
C SER A 143 -4.86 5.85 -12.52
N LEU A 144 -3.72 5.40 -11.97
CA LEU A 144 -3.61 4.10 -11.31
C LEU A 144 -4.50 4.01 -10.06
N ILE A 145 -4.50 5.05 -9.23
CA ILE A 145 -5.35 5.14 -8.04
C ILE A 145 -6.83 5.10 -8.44
N LYS A 146 -7.24 5.85 -9.48
CA LYS A 146 -8.61 5.85 -9.99
C LYS A 146 -9.05 4.47 -10.44
N ASN A 147 -8.16 3.71 -11.09
CA ASN A 147 -8.46 2.34 -11.50
C ASN A 147 -8.51 1.38 -10.32
N LEU A 148 -7.63 1.54 -9.33
CA LEU A 148 -7.67 0.76 -8.10
C LEU A 148 -8.99 0.99 -7.34
N LYS A 149 -9.43 2.24 -7.18
CA LYS A 149 -10.69 2.61 -6.50
C LYS A 149 -11.91 1.86 -7.03
N LYS A 150 -11.95 1.57 -8.33
CA LYS A 150 -13.07 0.82 -8.97
C LYS A 150 -13.21 -0.62 -8.43
N LYS A 151 -12.17 -1.18 -7.81
CA LYS A 151 -12.20 -2.52 -7.20
C LYS A 151 -12.85 -2.54 -5.81
N PHE A 152 -13.05 -1.37 -5.21
CA PHE A 152 -13.60 -1.25 -3.86
C PHE A 152 -15.04 -0.74 -3.92
N SER A 153 -15.91 -1.38 -3.15
CA SER A 153 -17.28 -0.93 -2.96
C SER A 153 -17.30 0.32 -2.08
N SER A 154 -17.84 1.43 -2.59
CA SER A 154 -17.95 2.69 -1.84
C SER A 154 -18.92 2.63 -0.64
N LYS A 155 -19.73 1.56 -0.56
CA LYS A 155 -20.55 1.25 0.61
C LYS A 155 -19.72 0.66 1.76
N GLU A 156 -18.65 -0.03 1.41
CA GLU A 156 -17.87 -0.84 2.35
C GLU A 156 -16.50 -0.22 2.66
N TRP A 157 -15.98 0.58 1.74
CA TRP A 157 -14.63 1.13 1.77
C TRP A 157 -14.64 2.63 1.56
N GLU A 158 -13.74 3.31 2.26
CA GLU A 158 -13.37 4.70 2.04
C GLU A 158 -11.89 4.75 1.64
N VAL A 159 -11.57 5.50 0.59
CA VAL A 159 -10.21 5.62 0.07
C VAL A 159 -9.68 7.03 0.32
N GLU A 160 -8.87 7.16 1.37
CA GLU A 160 -8.21 8.42 1.73
C GLU A 160 -6.90 8.58 0.97
N ILE A 161 -6.73 9.73 0.33
CA ILE A 161 -5.47 10.09 -0.35
C ILE A 161 -4.81 11.22 0.43
N ARG A 162 -3.56 11.02 0.85
CA ARG A 162 -2.70 12.01 1.49
C ARG A 162 -1.57 12.36 0.54
N ARG A 163 -1.23 13.65 0.48
CA ARG A 163 -0.14 14.18 -0.36
C ARG A 163 0.91 14.80 0.55
N ASN A 164 2.17 14.43 0.35
CA ASN A 164 3.31 14.88 1.14
C ASN A 164 4.41 15.33 0.16
N TYR A 165 4.42 16.62 -0.15
CA TYR A 165 5.34 17.26 -1.09
C TYR A 165 6.19 18.31 -0.36
#